data_AF-A0A1J4J6H4-F1
#
_entry.id   AF-A0A1J4J6H4-F1
#
_cell.length_a   1.000
_cell.length_b   1.000
_cell.length_c   1.000
_cell.angle_alpha   90.00
_cell.angle_beta   90.00
_cell.angle_gamma   90.00
#
_symmetry.space_group_name_H-M   'P 1'
#
loop_
_entity.id
_entity.type
_entity.pdbx_description
1 polymer ?
#
loop_
_entity_poly.entity_id
_entity_poly.type
_entity_poly.pdbx_seq_one_letter_code
_entity_poly.pdbx_strand_id
1 'polypeptide(L)'
;MSDTSSFNPFDMFINSHQQYICEDDESFQITLDQFGSDSENASFEEPFASPIFTDDYLINHKRAISTTIAQSSLSFQSATPPPNIHSVKSSVNMKQKPKNRIPIMVGSNNSHEDFDFINSCKNENRSINPIDLEFIPPDNWLSNNVSFGSLVTDFFQRKNNASTRFSHKLFNALKLTQSDPTYIDLVGVSWMNETILKVNKRIFARLLGIKSIEGSFFHQQGNFPSHGFFEIGRGDIKQFCPPDLDLSSVDFDETRILIHSDGKFTRSCKEIDIEDCKWASGKPLR
;
A
#
# COMPACT_ATOMS: atom_id res chain seq x y z
N MET A 1 -11.37 25.47 -38.58
CA MET A 1 -10.18 25.67 -37.72
C MET A 1 -10.72 25.98 -36.35
N SER A 2 -10.85 24.94 -35.53
CA SER A 2 -11.49 24.99 -34.22
C SER A 2 -10.43 24.58 -33.20
N ASP A 3 -9.94 25.58 -32.45
CA ASP A 3 -8.96 25.40 -31.39
C ASP A 3 -9.60 24.72 -30.19
N THR A 4 -9.09 23.55 -29.82
CA THR A 4 -9.39 22.87 -28.57
C THR A 4 -8.35 23.27 -27.54
N SER A 5 -8.68 24.24 -26.68
CA SER A 5 -7.90 24.57 -25.49
C SER A 5 -8.10 23.48 -24.43
N SER A 6 -7.04 22.73 -24.12
CA SER A 6 -7.03 21.75 -23.02
C SER A 6 -7.08 22.49 -21.68
N PHE A 7 -8.16 22.29 -20.93
CA PHE A 7 -8.30 22.77 -19.56
C PHE A 7 -7.43 21.92 -18.63
N ASN A 8 -6.39 22.52 -18.04
CA ASN A 8 -5.57 21.89 -17.01
C ASN A 8 -6.15 22.23 -15.63
N PRO A 9 -6.71 21.26 -14.87
CA PRO A 9 -7.34 21.52 -13.58
C PRO A 9 -6.35 21.88 -12.45
N PHE A 10 -5.03 21.90 -12.72
CA PHE A 10 -3.99 22.16 -11.72
C PHE A 10 -3.55 23.64 -11.57
N ASP A 11 -4.11 24.58 -12.33
CA ASP A 11 -3.75 26.01 -12.24
C ASP A 11 -4.42 26.77 -11.07
N MET A 12 -5.21 26.12 -10.20
CA MET A 12 -5.94 26.80 -9.10
C MET A 12 -5.28 26.79 -7.71
N PHE A 13 -4.10 26.18 -7.53
CA PHE A 13 -3.54 25.94 -6.19
C PHE A 13 -2.29 26.75 -5.80
N ILE A 14 -2.19 28.01 -6.24
CA ILE A 14 -1.30 28.99 -5.59
C ILE A 14 -2.06 30.29 -5.29
N ASN A 15 -2.76 30.33 -4.16
CA ASN A 15 -2.85 31.46 -3.22
C ASN A 15 -4.03 31.29 -2.27
N SER A 16 -3.76 30.87 -1.04
CA SER A 16 -4.42 31.42 0.15
C SER A 16 -3.83 30.79 1.42
N HIS A 17 -2.87 31.48 2.02
CA HIS A 17 -2.79 31.53 3.47
C HIS A 17 -4.02 32.28 3.97
N GLN A 18 -4.89 31.61 4.71
CA GLN A 18 -5.72 32.31 5.68
C GLN A 18 -6.04 31.41 6.89
N GLN A 19 -5.63 31.98 8.02
CA GLN A 19 -5.91 31.68 9.41
C GLN A 19 -7.23 30.93 9.66
N TYR A 20 -7.14 29.82 10.37
CA TYR A 20 -8.24 29.35 11.21
C TYR A 20 -7.98 29.77 12.65
N ILE A 21 -8.79 30.72 13.08
CA ILE A 21 -9.08 31.08 14.46
C ILE A 21 -9.94 29.94 15.01
N CYS A 22 -9.47 29.28 16.08
CA CYS A 22 -10.30 28.39 16.89
C CYS A 22 -10.96 29.25 17.97
N GLU A 23 -12.26 29.48 17.83
CA GLU A 23 -13.14 29.96 18.90
C GLU A 23 -14.17 28.87 19.21
N ASP A 24 -14.55 28.84 20.50
CA ASP A 24 -15.69 28.14 21.11
C ASP A 24 -15.51 26.67 21.54
N ASP A 25 -14.79 26.51 22.65
CA ASP A 25 -14.90 25.37 23.57
C ASP A 25 -15.35 25.89 24.97
N GLU A 26 -16.54 26.52 25.03
CA GLU A 26 -17.22 26.90 26.28
C GLU A 26 -18.13 25.75 26.74
N SER A 27 -17.55 24.77 27.43
CA SER A 27 -18.32 23.84 28.29
C SER A 27 -17.42 23.20 29.35
N PHE A 28 -16.82 24.04 30.19
CA PHE A 28 -16.22 23.63 31.47
C PHE A 28 -16.37 24.75 32.51
N GLN A 29 -17.60 25.24 32.73
CA GLN A 29 -17.90 25.89 34.02
C GLN A 29 -18.04 24.80 35.09
N ILE A 30 -16.97 24.57 35.84
CA ILE A 30 -17.02 24.15 37.25
C ILE A 30 -15.71 24.61 37.92
N THR A 31 -15.88 25.57 38.84
CA THR A 31 -15.04 25.85 40.02
C THR A 31 -13.66 26.47 39.80
N LEU A 32 -13.59 27.81 39.79
CA LEU A 32 -12.42 28.51 40.33
C LEU A 32 -12.76 29.91 40.90
N ASP A 33 -13.84 30.00 41.69
CA ASP A 33 -14.08 31.14 42.58
C ASP A 33 -13.31 30.92 43.89
N GLN A 34 -12.00 31.17 43.86
CA GLN A 34 -11.18 31.53 45.02
C GLN A 34 -9.73 31.69 44.57
N PHE A 35 -9.30 32.93 44.36
CA PHE A 35 -8.01 33.50 44.78
C PHE A 35 -7.88 34.88 44.13
N GLY A 36 -8.52 35.86 44.77
CA GLY A 36 -8.18 37.26 44.57
C GLY A 36 -6.94 37.64 45.39
N SER A 37 -6.41 38.81 45.03
CA SER A 37 -5.52 39.70 45.79
C SER A 37 -4.07 39.25 46.03
N ASP A 38 -3.12 39.74 45.23
CA ASP A 38 -2.22 40.87 45.61
C ASP A 38 -1.01 41.07 44.65
N SER A 39 -0.51 42.32 44.60
CA SER A 39 0.80 42.80 44.08
C SER A 39 0.92 43.00 42.55
N GLU A 40 0.81 44.21 41.99
CA GLU A 40 1.79 45.32 41.95
C GLU A 40 3.25 44.95 41.60
N ASN A 41 3.71 45.56 40.49
CA ASN A 41 5.08 45.91 40.08
C ASN A 41 6.16 44.82 40.03
N ALA A 42 6.42 44.30 38.83
CA ALA A 42 7.76 43.87 38.42
C ALA A 42 7.98 44.09 36.92
N SER A 43 8.92 44.97 36.60
CA SER A 43 9.51 45.18 35.28
C SER A 43 10.22 43.91 34.81
N PHE A 44 9.76 43.35 33.70
CA PHE A 44 10.34 42.18 33.05
C PHE A 44 11.40 42.63 32.04
N GLU A 45 12.68 42.47 32.38
CA GLU A 45 13.80 42.56 31.44
C GLU A 45 13.86 41.25 30.62
N GLU A 46 13.85 41.35 29.29
CA GLU A 46 14.03 40.22 28.38
C GLU A 46 15.49 39.72 28.37
N PRO A 47 15.77 38.42 28.62
CA PRO A 47 17.13 37.88 28.62
C PRO A 47 17.48 37.08 27.35
N PHE A 48 17.03 37.49 26.16
CA PHE A 48 17.38 36.78 24.92
C PHE A 48 17.92 37.71 23.84
N ALA A 49 19.24 37.91 23.87
CA ALA A 49 19.98 38.47 22.74
C ALA A 49 20.05 37.44 21.60
N SER A 50 19.73 37.89 20.39
CA SER A 50 19.83 37.10 19.16
C SER A 50 21.29 36.68 18.87
N PRO A 51 21.54 35.45 18.39
CA PRO A 51 22.89 34.99 18.07
C PRO A 51 23.46 35.74 16.85
N ILE A 52 24.67 36.26 17.00
CA ILE A 52 25.47 36.85 15.92
C ILE A 52 26.16 35.70 15.18
N PHE A 53 25.83 35.51 13.90
CA PHE A 53 26.52 34.60 13.00
C PHE A 53 27.79 35.28 12.47
N THR A 54 28.95 34.76 12.87
CA THR A 54 30.24 35.14 12.27
C THR A 54 30.51 34.22 11.08
N ASP A 55 30.52 34.81 9.88
CA ASP A 55 31.00 34.16 8.65
C ASP A 55 32.52 33.95 8.74
N ASP A 56 32.95 32.72 9.03
CA ASP A 56 34.30 32.27 8.69
C ASP A 56 34.44 30.74 8.84
N TYR A 57 33.95 29.98 7.84
CA TYR A 57 34.45 28.61 7.63
C TYR A 57 34.58 28.29 6.13
N LEU A 58 35.83 28.39 5.66
CA LEU A 58 36.35 27.80 4.43
C LEU A 58 36.26 26.27 4.49
N ILE A 59 35.20 25.70 3.91
CA ILE A 59 35.09 24.25 3.70
C ILE A 59 35.78 23.90 2.37
N ASN A 60 37.00 23.38 2.47
CA ASN A 60 37.74 22.82 1.35
C ASN A 60 37.13 21.49 0.90
N HIS A 61 36.46 21.49 -0.25
CA HIS A 61 36.12 20.29 -1.01
C HIS A 61 37.39 19.58 -1.51
N LYS A 62 37.77 18.45 -0.91
CA LYS A 62 38.71 17.51 -1.54
C LYS A 62 37.96 16.31 -2.09
N ARG A 63 37.76 16.32 -3.41
CA ARG A 63 37.38 15.15 -4.20
C ARG A 63 38.57 14.18 -4.23
N ALA A 64 38.36 12.94 -3.78
CA ALA A 64 39.28 11.84 -4.06
C ALA A 64 38.78 11.09 -5.30
N ILE A 65 39.61 11.09 -6.34
CA ILE A 65 39.52 10.29 -7.55
C ILE A 65 40.68 9.29 -7.54
N SER A 66 40.48 8.17 -8.26
CA SER A 66 41.46 7.17 -8.68
C SER A 66 41.42 5.84 -7.92
N THR A 67 40.72 4.86 -8.51
CA THR A 67 41.10 3.45 -8.44
C THR A 67 41.43 2.94 -9.83
N THR A 68 42.56 2.23 -9.88
CA THR A 68 43.30 1.79 -11.05
C THR A 68 42.61 0.62 -11.75
N ILE A 69 42.45 0.73 -13.07
CA ILE A 69 41.98 -0.33 -13.97
C ILE A 69 43.13 -1.32 -14.21
N ALA A 70 42.95 -2.58 -13.81
CA ALA A 70 43.81 -3.68 -14.24
C ALA A 70 43.24 -4.30 -15.52
N GLN A 71 43.93 -4.07 -16.64
CA GLN A 71 43.66 -4.72 -17.92
C GLN A 71 44.17 -6.17 -17.85
N SER A 72 43.27 -7.14 -18.06
CA SER A 72 43.64 -8.52 -18.39
C SER A 72 43.26 -8.78 -19.84
N SER A 73 44.28 -9.03 -20.66
CA SER A 73 44.17 -9.42 -22.05
C SER A 73 43.79 -10.89 -22.17
N LEU A 74 42.62 -11.19 -22.73
CA LEU A 74 42.26 -12.54 -23.17
C LEU A 74 42.24 -12.59 -24.70
N SER A 75 43.04 -13.50 -25.21
CA SER A 75 43.22 -13.85 -26.61
C SER A 75 42.00 -14.57 -27.19
N PHE A 76 41.57 -14.14 -28.38
CA PHE A 76 40.60 -14.83 -29.21
C PHE A 76 41.20 -16.06 -29.89
N GLN A 77 40.54 -17.22 -29.76
CA GLN A 77 40.67 -18.33 -30.70
C GLN A 77 39.27 -18.79 -31.14
N SER A 78 39.20 -19.14 -32.42
CA SER A 78 38.02 -19.34 -33.23
C SER A 78 37.54 -20.80 -33.28
N ALA A 79 36.21 -20.93 -33.43
CA ALA A 79 35.45 -21.94 -34.17
C ALA A 79 35.26 -23.37 -33.60
N THR A 80 33.99 -23.68 -33.22
CA THR A 80 33.16 -24.82 -33.70
C THR A 80 31.72 -24.71 -33.12
N PRO A 81 30.63 -25.10 -33.84
CA PRO A 81 29.28 -25.25 -33.29
C PRO A 81 28.89 -26.74 -33.10
N PRO A 82 27.65 -27.08 -32.67
CA PRO A 82 27.08 -27.06 -31.32
C PRO A 82 26.84 -28.51 -30.77
N PRO A 83 26.33 -28.68 -29.53
CA PRO A 83 24.91 -29.05 -29.49
C PRO A 83 24.13 -28.47 -28.29
N ASN A 84 22.89 -28.06 -28.60
CA ASN A 84 21.66 -28.31 -27.84
C ASN A 84 21.79 -28.43 -26.30
N ILE A 85 21.63 -27.32 -25.59
CA ILE A 85 21.36 -27.33 -24.15
C ILE A 85 19.97 -26.77 -23.92
N HIS A 86 19.08 -27.68 -23.55
CA HIS A 86 17.75 -27.40 -23.04
C HIS A 86 17.81 -26.29 -21.98
N SER A 87 17.03 -25.24 -22.21
CA SER A 87 16.72 -24.23 -21.21
C SER A 87 16.04 -24.92 -20.03
N VAL A 88 16.80 -25.10 -18.95
CA VAL A 88 16.28 -25.55 -17.67
C VAL A 88 15.49 -24.38 -17.09
N LYS A 89 14.19 -24.34 -17.41
CA LYS A 89 13.24 -23.53 -16.64
C LYS A 89 13.37 -23.98 -15.19
N SER A 90 13.84 -23.06 -14.35
CA SER A 90 13.91 -23.25 -12.91
C SER A 90 12.49 -23.22 -12.35
N SER A 91 11.77 -24.34 -12.47
CA SER A 91 10.48 -24.53 -11.81
C SER A 91 10.72 -24.51 -10.30
N VAL A 92 10.29 -23.43 -9.64
CA VAL A 92 10.20 -23.39 -8.18
C VAL A 92 9.07 -24.34 -7.79
N ASN A 93 9.46 -25.59 -7.61
CA ASN A 93 8.57 -26.66 -7.19
C ASN A 93 8.11 -26.32 -5.76
N MET A 94 6.86 -25.87 -5.59
CA MET A 94 6.20 -25.82 -4.27
C MET A 94 6.01 -27.26 -3.79
N LYS A 95 7.11 -27.91 -3.41
CA LYS A 95 7.09 -29.15 -2.65
C LYS A 95 6.46 -28.80 -1.31
N GLN A 96 5.19 -29.17 -1.16
CA GLN A 96 4.47 -29.20 0.10
C GLN A 96 5.26 -30.05 1.10
N LYS A 97 6.14 -29.40 1.88
CA LYS A 97 6.69 -29.99 3.09
C LYS A 97 5.68 -29.69 4.19
N PRO A 98 5.04 -30.69 4.82
CA PRO A 98 4.18 -30.45 5.96
C PRO A 98 5.07 -29.99 7.11
N LYS A 99 5.17 -28.68 7.31
CA LYS A 99 5.71 -28.09 8.52
C LYS A 99 4.51 -27.54 9.28
N ASN A 100 4.19 -28.18 10.41
CA ASN A 100 3.40 -27.60 11.48
C ASN A 100 3.84 -26.15 11.70
N ARG A 101 3.12 -25.20 11.13
CA ARG A 101 3.27 -23.77 11.40
C ARG A 101 1.88 -23.19 11.51
N ILE A 102 1.45 -23.02 12.75
CA ILE A 102 0.53 -21.96 13.11
C ILE A 102 1.24 -21.18 14.22
N PRO A 103 1.73 -19.98 13.90
CA PRO A 103 1.27 -18.85 14.68
C PRO A 103 0.45 -18.00 13.73
N ILE A 104 -0.87 -18.16 13.76
CA ILE A 104 -1.77 -17.07 13.41
C ILE A 104 -1.35 -15.96 14.36
N MET A 105 -0.67 -14.94 13.85
CA MET A 105 -0.36 -13.76 14.65
C MET A 105 -1.65 -12.96 14.82
N VAL A 106 -2.48 -13.42 15.75
CA VAL A 106 -3.68 -12.72 16.21
C VAL A 106 -3.20 -11.42 16.84
N GLY A 107 -3.54 -10.29 16.22
CA GLY A 107 -3.46 -8.99 16.87
C GLY A 107 -4.32 -9.05 18.14
N SER A 108 -3.83 -8.50 19.25
CA SER A 108 -4.23 -8.82 20.62
C SER A 108 -5.67 -8.41 21.05
N ASN A 109 -6.60 -8.26 20.11
CA ASN A 109 -7.98 -7.85 20.39
C ASN A 109 -8.91 -9.00 19.95
N ASN A 110 -9.44 -9.75 20.92
CA ASN A 110 -10.42 -10.84 20.71
C ASN A 110 -11.75 -10.30 20.14
N SER A 111 -11.76 -9.88 18.88
CA SER A 111 -12.97 -9.46 18.18
C SER A 111 -13.71 -10.69 17.62
N HIS A 112 -15.03 -10.60 17.49
CA HIS A 112 -15.86 -11.64 16.85
C HIS A 112 -15.37 -11.95 15.42
N GLU A 113 -14.95 -10.92 14.70
CA GLU A 113 -14.44 -11.04 13.34
C GLU A 113 -13.17 -11.91 13.26
N ASP A 114 -12.29 -11.85 14.26
CA ASP A 114 -11.09 -12.67 14.30
C ASP A 114 -11.41 -14.14 14.54
N PHE A 115 -12.44 -14.41 15.34
CA PHE A 115 -12.92 -15.77 15.53
C PHE A 115 -13.44 -16.38 14.22
N ASP A 116 -14.25 -15.63 13.47
CA ASP A 116 -14.80 -16.09 12.17
C ASP A 116 -13.70 -16.32 11.12
N PHE A 117 -12.70 -15.43 11.08
CA PHE A 117 -11.54 -15.60 10.21
C PHE A 117 -10.72 -16.85 10.56
N ILE A 118 -10.44 -17.07 11.85
CA ILE A 118 -9.71 -18.24 12.32
C ILE A 118 -10.48 -19.53 12.03
N ASN A 119 -11.80 -19.53 12.26
CA ASN A 119 -12.64 -20.68 11.94
C ASN A 119 -12.67 -20.96 10.44
N SER A 120 -12.74 -19.92 9.62
CA SER A 120 -12.68 -20.06 8.15
C SER A 120 -11.33 -20.60 7.68
N CYS A 121 -10.22 -20.22 8.33
CA CYS A 121 -8.90 -20.79 8.05
C CYS A 121 -8.81 -22.27 8.45
N LYS A 122 -9.49 -22.70 9.51
CA LYS A 122 -9.52 -24.11 9.95
C LYS A 122 -10.48 -24.99 9.15
N ASN A 123 -11.43 -24.38 8.43
CA ASN A 123 -12.45 -25.12 7.68
C ASN A 123 -11.88 -25.67 6.37
N GLU A 124 -11.63 -26.98 6.33
CA GLU A 124 -11.12 -27.66 5.13
C GLU A 124 -12.12 -27.68 3.97
N ASN A 125 -13.42 -27.50 4.24
CA ASN A 125 -14.46 -27.47 3.20
C ASN A 125 -14.44 -26.18 2.38
N ARG A 126 -13.75 -25.13 2.84
CA ARG A 126 -13.52 -23.91 2.04
C ARG A 126 -12.30 -24.13 1.15
N SER A 127 -12.49 -24.92 0.11
CA SER A 127 -11.46 -25.19 -0.88
C SER A 127 -11.58 -24.29 -2.10
N ILE A 128 -10.46 -23.77 -2.56
CA ILE A 128 -10.33 -22.88 -3.73
C ILE A 128 -9.40 -23.56 -4.72
N ASN A 129 -9.72 -23.53 -6.01
CA ASN A 129 -8.76 -23.86 -7.06
C ASN A 129 -8.14 -22.56 -7.60
N PRO A 130 -6.86 -22.28 -7.32
CA PRO A 130 -6.23 -21.02 -7.73
C PRO A 130 -6.16 -20.85 -9.26
N ILE A 131 -6.09 -21.95 -10.02
CA ILE A 131 -6.04 -21.89 -11.49
C ILE A 131 -7.40 -21.49 -12.04
N ASP A 132 -8.49 -22.05 -11.51
CA ASP A 132 -9.86 -21.72 -11.94
C ASP A 132 -10.20 -20.24 -11.65
N LEU A 133 -9.58 -19.67 -10.61
CA LEU A 133 -9.70 -18.24 -10.27
C LEU A 133 -8.66 -17.34 -10.96
N GLU A 134 -7.86 -17.89 -11.87
CA GLU A 134 -6.82 -17.16 -12.61
C GLU A 134 -5.82 -16.44 -11.70
N PHE A 135 -5.42 -17.07 -10.60
CA PHE A 135 -4.44 -16.48 -9.71
C PHE A 135 -3.09 -16.30 -10.38
N ILE A 136 -2.41 -15.21 -10.00
CA ILE A 136 -1.08 -14.88 -10.47
C ILE A 136 -0.05 -15.04 -9.35
N PRO A 137 1.22 -15.35 -9.66
CA PRO A 137 1.68 -15.77 -10.98
C PRO A 137 1.21 -17.22 -11.26
N PRO A 138 0.84 -17.58 -12.49
CA PRO A 138 0.25 -18.88 -12.82
C PRO A 138 1.19 -20.05 -12.49
N ASP A 139 2.50 -19.84 -12.66
CA ASP A 139 3.54 -20.85 -12.38
C ASP A 139 3.63 -21.24 -10.89
N ASN A 140 3.04 -20.46 -9.99
CA ASN A 140 3.04 -20.75 -8.56
C ASN A 140 1.92 -21.70 -8.14
N TRP A 141 0.96 -21.96 -9.02
CA TRP A 141 -0.26 -22.65 -8.68
C TRP A 141 -0.35 -23.98 -9.41
N LEU A 142 -0.83 -24.99 -8.70
CA LEU A 142 -1.16 -26.29 -9.27
C LEU A 142 -2.68 -26.35 -9.50
N SER A 143 -3.10 -27.20 -10.44
CA SER A 143 -4.53 -27.44 -10.73
C SER A 143 -5.16 -28.32 -9.65
N ASN A 144 -5.08 -27.89 -8.39
CA ASN A 144 -5.64 -28.60 -7.26
C ASN A 144 -6.32 -27.64 -6.29
N ASN A 145 -7.29 -28.18 -5.57
CA ASN A 145 -7.97 -27.48 -4.50
C ASN A 145 -7.02 -27.26 -3.32
N VAL A 146 -6.92 -26.02 -2.87
CA VAL A 146 -6.21 -25.60 -1.65
C VAL A 146 -7.22 -25.04 -0.66
N SER A 147 -7.06 -25.34 0.63
CA SER A 147 -7.92 -24.73 1.65
C SER A 147 -7.61 -23.25 1.80
N PHE A 148 -8.63 -22.45 2.16
CA PHE A 148 -8.45 -21.03 2.43
C PHE A 148 -7.35 -20.77 3.47
N GLY A 149 -7.31 -21.55 4.55
CA GLY A 149 -6.26 -21.44 5.57
C GLY A 149 -4.84 -21.66 5.03
N SER A 150 -4.65 -22.65 4.14
CA SER A 150 -3.34 -22.89 3.50
C SER A 150 -2.96 -21.73 2.59
N LEU A 151 -3.93 -21.17 1.86
CA LEU A 151 -3.70 -20.00 1.01
C LEU A 151 -3.29 -18.77 1.84
N VAL A 152 -3.92 -18.55 2.99
CA VAL A 152 -3.57 -17.48 3.92
C VAL A 152 -2.13 -17.62 4.39
N THR A 153 -1.74 -18.79 4.91
CA THR A 153 -0.41 -19.00 5.52
C THR A 153 0.71 -19.10 4.48
N ASP A 154 0.48 -19.82 3.37
CA ASP A 154 1.53 -20.12 2.40
C ASP A 154 1.73 -19.02 1.36
N PHE A 155 0.74 -18.17 1.13
CA PHE A 155 0.79 -17.09 0.13
C PHE A 155 0.57 -15.70 0.73
N PHE A 156 -0.60 -15.42 1.33
CA PHE A 156 -0.94 -14.06 1.75
C PHE A 156 -0.05 -13.52 2.87
N GLN A 157 0.25 -14.35 3.88
CA GLN A 157 1.11 -14.00 5.01
C GLN A 157 2.59 -14.29 4.73
N ARG A 158 2.93 -14.85 3.56
CA ARG A 158 4.31 -15.07 3.17
C ARG A 158 5.02 -13.74 2.97
N LYS A 159 6.27 -13.62 3.41
CA LYS A 159 7.09 -12.41 3.16
C LYS A 159 7.16 -12.11 1.66
N ASN A 160 7.01 -10.83 1.30
CA ASN A 160 7.07 -10.37 -0.09
C ASN A 160 8.39 -10.81 -0.77
N ASN A 161 8.24 -11.35 -1.97
CA ASN A 161 9.32 -11.75 -2.87
C ASN A 161 8.77 -11.63 -4.31
N ALA A 162 9.57 -12.00 -5.32
CA ALA A 162 9.16 -11.87 -6.72
C ALA A 162 7.83 -12.58 -7.04
N SER A 163 7.53 -13.73 -6.42
CA SER A 163 6.33 -14.50 -6.73
C SER A 163 5.15 -14.20 -5.81
N THR A 164 5.39 -13.67 -4.60
CA THR A 164 4.34 -13.30 -3.63
C THR A 164 4.42 -11.81 -3.25
N ARG A 165 4.62 -10.94 -4.25
CA ARG A 165 4.67 -9.48 -4.06
C ARG A 165 3.28 -8.92 -3.73
N PHE A 166 3.23 -7.69 -3.22
CA PHE A 166 1.98 -7.05 -2.79
C PHE A 166 0.92 -7.02 -3.91
N SER A 167 1.29 -6.62 -5.12
CA SER A 167 0.35 -6.54 -6.24
C SER A 167 -0.31 -7.88 -6.59
N HIS A 168 0.43 -8.99 -6.52
CA HIS A 168 -0.12 -10.33 -6.72
C HIS A 168 -1.11 -10.71 -5.61
N LYS A 169 -0.78 -10.35 -4.36
CA LYS A 169 -1.68 -10.59 -3.23
C LYS A 169 -2.97 -9.78 -3.37
N LEU A 170 -2.88 -8.50 -3.70
CA LEU A 170 -4.05 -7.66 -3.93
C LEU A 170 -4.92 -8.23 -5.06
N PHE A 171 -4.32 -8.60 -6.19
CA PHE A 171 -5.04 -9.16 -7.31
C PHE A 171 -5.74 -10.49 -6.98
N ASN A 172 -5.03 -11.45 -6.38
CA ASN A 172 -5.61 -12.75 -6.03
C ASN A 172 -6.71 -12.61 -4.96
N ALA A 173 -6.53 -11.69 -4.02
CA ALA A 173 -7.56 -11.33 -3.04
C ALA A 173 -8.83 -10.81 -3.73
N LEU A 174 -8.70 -9.96 -4.76
CA LEU A 174 -9.83 -9.48 -5.53
C LEU A 174 -10.50 -10.61 -6.34
N LYS A 175 -9.72 -11.50 -6.96
CA LYS A 175 -10.27 -12.68 -7.65
C LYS A 175 -11.11 -13.57 -6.73
N LEU A 176 -10.70 -13.77 -5.47
CA LEU A 176 -11.51 -14.47 -4.47
C LEU A 176 -12.89 -13.82 -4.31
N THR A 177 -12.91 -12.53 -4.00
CA THR A 177 -14.17 -11.80 -3.73
C THR A 177 -15.05 -11.62 -4.96
N GLN A 178 -14.46 -11.62 -6.15
CA GLN A 178 -15.21 -11.64 -7.41
C GLN A 178 -15.90 -12.97 -7.66
N SER A 179 -15.24 -14.08 -7.30
CA SER A 179 -15.78 -15.43 -7.50
C SER A 179 -16.86 -15.79 -6.49
N ASP A 180 -16.67 -15.38 -5.23
CA ASP A 180 -17.60 -15.62 -4.15
C ASP A 180 -17.56 -14.44 -3.16
N PRO A 181 -18.63 -13.63 -3.10
CA PRO A 181 -18.72 -12.49 -2.20
C PRO A 181 -18.57 -12.83 -0.71
N THR A 182 -18.75 -14.09 -0.29
CA THR A 182 -18.56 -14.48 1.12
C THR A 182 -17.11 -14.34 1.59
N TYR A 183 -16.15 -14.16 0.67
CA TYR A 183 -14.77 -13.85 1.02
C TYR A 183 -14.53 -12.38 1.36
N ILE A 184 -15.48 -11.46 1.12
CA ILE A 184 -15.28 -10.02 1.38
C ILE A 184 -14.91 -9.79 2.86
N ASP A 185 -15.61 -10.42 3.79
CA ASP A 185 -15.37 -10.25 5.23
C ASP A 185 -14.11 -11.00 5.73
N LEU A 186 -13.57 -11.89 4.90
CA LEU A 186 -12.34 -12.64 5.20
C LEU A 186 -11.10 -11.96 4.63
N VAL A 187 -11.24 -11.35 3.46
CA VAL A 187 -10.13 -10.82 2.65
C VAL A 187 -10.04 -9.31 2.77
N GLY A 188 -11.18 -8.60 2.85
CA GLY A 188 -11.22 -7.16 3.10
C GLY A 188 -11.00 -6.27 1.88
N VAL A 189 -11.00 -6.82 0.66
CA VAL A 189 -10.93 -6.03 -0.57
C VAL A 189 -11.99 -6.47 -1.56
N SER A 190 -12.56 -5.53 -2.32
CA SER A 190 -13.50 -5.83 -3.39
C SER A 190 -13.49 -4.73 -4.45
N TRP A 191 -13.89 -5.07 -5.67
CA TRP A 191 -14.17 -4.07 -6.70
C TRP A 191 -15.51 -3.37 -6.41
N MET A 192 -15.54 -2.05 -6.53
CA MET A 192 -16.80 -1.29 -6.55
C MET A 192 -17.31 -1.12 -7.98
N ASN A 193 -16.39 -1.00 -8.94
CA ASN A 193 -16.64 -1.02 -10.37
C ASN A 193 -15.39 -1.54 -11.11
N GLU A 194 -15.21 -1.22 -12.38
CA GLU A 194 -14.07 -1.70 -13.17
C GLU A 194 -12.70 -1.12 -12.76
N THR A 195 -12.65 0.01 -12.05
CA THR A 195 -11.39 0.72 -11.75
C THR A 195 -11.22 1.10 -10.27
N ILE A 196 -12.31 1.12 -9.50
CA ILE A 196 -12.36 1.56 -8.11
C ILE A 196 -12.41 0.35 -7.19
N LEU A 197 -11.51 0.37 -6.20
CA LEU A 197 -11.37 -0.64 -5.18
C LEU A 197 -11.90 -0.13 -3.85
N LYS A 198 -12.55 -1.03 -3.11
CA LYS A 198 -12.89 -0.85 -1.69
C LYS A 198 -11.94 -1.71 -0.86
N VAL A 199 -11.31 -1.12 0.16
CA VAL A 199 -10.35 -1.81 1.04
C VAL A 199 -10.72 -1.55 2.50
N ASN A 200 -11.23 -2.57 3.20
CA ASN A 200 -11.31 -2.55 4.65
C ASN A 200 -9.90 -2.77 5.23
N LYS A 201 -9.35 -1.73 5.85
CA LYS A 201 -7.94 -1.69 6.23
C LYS A 201 -7.56 -2.72 7.28
N ARG A 202 -8.46 -3.02 8.23
CA ARG A 202 -8.23 -4.01 9.31
C ARG A 202 -8.31 -5.44 8.79
N ILE A 203 -9.35 -5.76 8.03
CA ILE A 203 -9.56 -7.11 7.49
C ILE A 203 -8.42 -7.45 6.51
N PHE A 204 -8.06 -6.53 5.62
CA PHE A 204 -6.98 -6.79 4.68
C PHE A 204 -5.60 -6.86 5.36
N ALA A 205 -5.35 -6.05 6.40
CA ALA A 205 -4.13 -6.16 7.20
C ALA A 205 -4.03 -7.54 7.90
N ARG A 206 -5.14 -8.05 8.44
CA ARG A 206 -5.21 -9.39 9.04
C ARG A 206 -4.90 -10.49 8.04
N LEU A 207 -5.49 -10.43 6.84
CA LEU A 207 -5.20 -11.37 5.76
C LEU A 207 -3.70 -11.42 5.46
N LEU A 208 -3.04 -10.26 5.39
CA LEU A 208 -1.62 -10.15 5.06
C LEU A 208 -0.68 -10.35 6.26
N GLY A 209 -1.21 -10.45 7.48
CA GLY A 209 -0.41 -10.54 8.72
C GLY A 209 0.35 -9.26 9.05
N ILE A 210 -0.20 -8.10 8.69
CA ILE A 210 0.41 -6.77 8.91
C ILE A 210 -0.11 -6.16 10.22
N LYS A 211 0.81 -5.65 11.03
CA LYS A 211 0.47 -5.01 12.33
C LYS A 211 0.33 -3.50 12.24
N SER A 212 1.24 -2.83 11.52
CA SER A 212 1.21 -1.37 11.34
C SER A 212 0.46 -1.04 10.06
N ILE A 213 -0.86 -0.86 10.17
CA ILE A 213 -1.76 -0.71 9.01
C ILE A 213 -1.43 0.56 8.22
N GLU A 214 -1.55 1.72 8.85
CA GLU A 214 -1.39 3.03 8.20
C GLU A 214 0.01 3.17 7.55
N GLY A 215 1.07 2.83 8.31
CA GLY A 215 2.45 2.89 7.81
C GLY A 215 2.74 1.93 6.66
N SER A 216 2.15 0.72 6.69
CA SER A 216 2.43 -0.30 5.67
C SER A 216 1.59 -0.13 4.40
N PHE A 217 0.39 0.43 4.51
CA PHE A 217 -0.54 0.55 3.38
C PHE A 217 -0.58 1.95 2.78
N PHE A 218 -0.77 2.97 3.61
CA PHE A 218 -1.22 4.30 3.15
C PHE A 218 -0.19 5.42 3.33
N HIS A 219 0.93 5.15 4.00
CA HIS A 219 2.08 6.07 3.98
C HIS A 219 2.58 6.27 2.53
N GLN A 220 3.27 7.37 2.23
CA GLN A 220 3.81 7.64 0.88
C GLN A 220 4.74 6.53 0.35
N GLN A 221 5.41 5.82 1.26
CA GLN A 221 6.24 4.63 0.95
C GLN A 221 5.53 3.29 1.23
N GLY A 222 4.25 3.36 1.60
CA GLY A 222 3.38 2.20 1.84
C GLY A 222 3.05 1.46 0.55
N ASN A 223 2.45 0.28 0.70
CA ASN A 223 2.18 -0.63 -0.40
C ASN A 223 1.26 -0.03 -1.47
N PHE A 224 0.22 0.72 -1.11
CA PHE A 224 -0.69 1.29 -2.09
C PHE A 224 -0.04 2.46 -2.87
N PRO A 225 0.47 3.53 -2.24
CA PRO A 225 1.11 4.62 -2.98
C PRO A 225 2.32 4.20 -3.80
N SER A 226 3.16 3.29 -3.28
CA SER A 226 4.31 2.78 -4.04
C SER A 226 3.93 1.99 -5.30
N HIS A 227 2.70 1.48 -5.41
CA HIS A 227 2.18 0.80 -6.60
C HIS A 227 1.19 1.66 -7.40
N GLY A 228 1.23 2.99 -7.24
CA GLY A 228 0.45 3.92 -8.05
C GLY A 228 -1.02 4.06 -7.64
N PHE A 229 -1.42 3.55 -6.48
CA PHE A 229 -2.77 3.78 -5.95
C PHE A 229 -2.80 5.06 -5.14
N PHE A 230 -3.88 5.82 -5.29
CA PHE A 230 -4.20 6.92 -4.39
C PHE A 230 -5.59 6.74 -3.79
N GLU A 231 -5.78 7.32 -2.61
CA GLU A 231 -7.04 7.28 -1.87
C GLU A 231 -7.96 8.40 -2.33
N ILE A 232 -9.22 8.06 -2.59
CA ILE A 232 -10.28 9.03 -2.86
C ILE A 232 -10.86 9.46 -1.52
N GLY A 233 -10.56 10.68 -1.10
CA GLY A 233 -11.10 11.27 0.12
C GLY A 233 -12.61 11.54 0.00
N ARG A 234 -13.29 11.73 1.14
CA ARG A 234 -14.74 12.04 1.18
C ARG A 234 -15.13 13.25 0.32
N GLY A 235 -14.26 14.25 0.25
CA GLY A 235 -14.48 15.46 -0.56
C GLY A 235 -14.39 15.23 -2.07
N ASP A 236 -13.61 14.23 -2.49
CA ASP A 236 -13.25 14.02 -3.90
C ASP A 236 -14.11 12.94 -4.58
N ILE A 237 -15.01 12.30 -3.82
CA ILE A 237 -15.92 11.26 -4.32
C ILE A 237 -16.64 11.72 -5.59
N LYS A 238 -17.20 12.93 -5.61
CA LYS A 238 -17.96 13.43 -6.76
C LYS A 238 -17.10 13.65 -8.01
N GLN A 239 -15.80 13.82 -7.83
CA GLN A 239 -14.85 14.04 -8.92
C GLN A 239 -14.37 12.72 -9.54
N PHE A 240 -14.10 11.72 -8.71
CA PHE A 240 -13.49 10.45 -9.16
C PHE A 240 -14.48 9.29 -9.28
N CYS A 241 -15.56 9.30 -8.50
CA CYS A 241 -16.57 8.24 -8.52
C CYS A 241 -17.75 8.63 -9.43
N PRO A 242 -18.23 7.70 -10.28
CA PRO A 242 -19.49 7.87 -10.99
C PRO A 242 -20.66 8.14 -10.02
N PRO A 243 -21.66 8.95 -10.41
CA PRO A 243 -22.77 9.35 -9.53
C PRO A 243 -23.71 8.18 -9.14
N ASP A 244 -23.67 7.08 -9.89
CA ASP A 244 -24.43 5.85 -9.66
C ASP A 244 -23.71 4.84 -8.76
N LEU A 245 -22.48 5.13 -8.32
CA LEU A 245 -21.72 4.26 -7.44
C LEU A 245 -22.35 4.24 -6.04
N ASP A 246 -22.75 3.06 -5.57
CA ASP A 246 -23.29 2.90 -4.22
C ASP A 246 -22.17 3.03 -3.16
N LEU A 247 -22.26 4.09 -2.36
CA LEU A 247 -21.36 4.40 -1.26
C LEU A 247 -22.04 4.30 0.11
N SER A 248 -23.32 3.91 0.16
CA SER A 248 -24.13 3.92 1.38
C SER A 248 -23.58 2.98 2.47
N SER A 249 -22.92 1.89 2.05
CA SER A 249 -22.33 0.89 2.93
C SER A 249 -20.85 1.14 3.29
N VAL A 250 -20.27 2.26 2.83
CA VAL A 250 -18.85 2.54 3.04
C VAL A 250 -18.65 3.32 4.33
N ASP A 251 -18.11 2.64 5.34
CA ASP A 251 -17.53 3.29 6.50
C ASP A 251 -16.13 3.82 6.15
N PHE A 252 -16.01 5.11 5.88
CA PHE A 252 -14.75 5.76 5.48
C PHE A 252 -13.67 5.75 6.57
N ASP A 253 -14.00 5.44 7.82
CA ASP A 253 -13.01 5.40 8.90
C ASP A 253 -12.19 4.11 8.83
N GLU A 254 -12.86 2.98 8.53
CA GLU A 254 -12.27 1.66 8.37
C GLU A 254 -12.01 1.25 6.91
N THR A 255 -12.72 1.86 5.96
CA THR A 255 -12.67 1.51 4.55
C THR A 255 -12.06 2.64 3.75
N ARG A 256 -11.09 2.30 2.90
CA ARG A 256 -10.52 3.20 1.90
C ARG A 256 -11.05 2.88 0.52
N ILE A 257 -11.35 3.93 -0.24
CA ILE A 257 -11.67 3.85 -1.65
C ILE A 257 -10.41 4.22 -2.42
N LEU A 258 -9.92 3.32 -3.27
CA LEU A 258 -8.66 3.47 -3.97
C LEU A 258 -8.87 3.37 -5.48
N ILE A 259 -8.08 4.13 -6.22
CA ILE A 259 -7.98 4.05 -7.67
C ILE A 259 -6.51 4.09 -8.08
N HIS A 260 -6.16 3.41 -9.17
CA HIS A 260 -4.81 3.42 -9.72
C HIS A 260 -4.62 4.64 -10.65
N SER A 261 -3.58 5.44 -10.42
CA SER A 261 -3.32 6.70 -11.14
C SER A 261 -3.28 6.53 -12.66
N ASP A 262 -2.63 5.46 -13.11
CA ASP A 262 -2.41 5.24 -14.54
C ASP A 262 -3.53 4.41 -15.19
N GLY A 263 -4.58 4.05 -14.43
CA GLY A 263 -5.67 3.21 -14.93
C GLY A 263 -5.29 1.80 -15.38
N LYS A 264 -4.08 1.32 -15.05
CA LYS A 264 -3.59 -0.02 -15.42
C LYS A 264 -4.19 -1.13 -14.58
N PHE A 265 -4.41 -0.87 -13.30
CA PHE A 265 -4.97 -1.85 -12.38
C PHE A 265 -6.50 -1.79 -12.41
N THR A 266 -7.10 -2.58 -13.29
CA THR A 266 -8.55 -2.68 -13.50
C THR A 266 -9.06 -4.08 -13.19
N ARG A 267 -10.37 -4.24 -13.10
CA ARG A 267 -11.03 -5.53 -12.89
C ARG A 267 -10.68 -6.59 -13.94
N SER A 268 -10.36 -6.16 -15.16
CA SER A 268 -10.03 -7.03 -16.30
C SER A 268 -8.53 -7.15 -16.58
N CYS A 269 -7.67 -6.56 -15.74
CA CYS A 269 -6.22 -6.63 -15.93
C CYS A 269 -5.67 -8.05 -15.77
N LYS A 270 -4.54 -8.31 -16.45
CA LYS A 270 -3.79 -9.57 -16.41
C LYS A 270 -2.46 -9.38 -15.68
N GLU A 271 -1.75 -10.48 -15.46
CA GLU A 271 -0.43 -10.46 -14.82
C GLU A 271 0.52 -9.44 -15.44
N ILE A 272 0.57 -9.38 -16.79
CA ILE A 272 1.44 -8.46 -17.54
C ILE A 272 1.16 -7.00 -17.20
N ASP A 273 -0.12 -6.62 -17.04
CA ASP A 273 -0.51 -5.25 -16.72
C ASP A 273 -0.10 -4.88 -15.29
N ILE A 274 -0.14 -5.86 -14.39
CA ILE A 274 0.20 -5.72 -12.97
C ILE A 274 1.72 -5.67 -12.76
N GLU A 275 2.49 -6.31 -13.64
CA GLU A 275 3.95 -6.23 -13.63
C GLU A 275 4.46 -4.80 -13.85
N ASP A 276 3.69 -4.01 -14.60
CA ASP A 276 3.98 -2.62 -14.95
C ASP A 276 3.44 -1.60 -13.93
N CYS A 277 2.68 -2.03 -12.92
CA CYS A 277 2.26 -1.19 -11.78
C CYS A 277 3.42 -0.95 -10.76
N LYS A 278 4.68 -1.20 -11.16
CA LYS A 278 5.84 -1.11 -10.25
C LYS A 278 6.28 0.34 -10.08
N TRP A 279 6.34 0.76 -8.82
CA TRP A 279 7.12 1.89 -8.30
C TRP A 279 6.89 3.15 -9.12
N ALA A 280 5.83 3.88 -8.77
CA ALA A 280 5.65 5.26 -9.21
C ALA A 280 6.95 6.02 -8.90
N SER A 281 7.82 6.12 -9.91
CA SER A 281 9.11 6.77 -9.83
C SER A 281 8.79 8.24 -9.87
N GLY A 282 8.68 8.81 -8.67
CA GLY A 282 8.08 10.09 -8.36
C GLY A 282 8.03 11.08 -9.53
N LYS A 283 6.81 11.34 -9.98
CA LYS A 283 6.29 12.69 -10.17
C LYS A 283 4.79 12.61 -9.89
N PRO A 284 4.27 13.24 -8.83
CA PRO A 284 2.83 13.50 -8.80
C PRO A 284 2.48 14.19 -10.11
N LEU A 285 1.42 13.72 -10.77
CA LEU A 285 0.87 14.36 -11.96
C LEU A 285 0.70 15.85 -11.62
N ARG A 286 1.51 16.69 -12.28
CA ARG A 286 1.42 18.14 -12.24
C ARG A 286 0.44 18.60 -13.31
#